data_AF-A0A3P6S9I6-F1
#
_entry.id   AF-A0A3P6S9I6-F1
#
_cell.length_a   1.000
_cell.length_b   1.000
_cell.length_c   1.000
_cell.angle_alpha   90.00
_cell.angle_beta   90.00
_cell.angle_gamma   90.00
#
_symmetry.space_group_name_H-M   'P 1'
#
loop_
_entity.id
_entity.type
_entity.pdbx_description
1 polymer ?
#
loop_
_entity_poly.entity_id
_entity_poly.type
_entity_poly.pdbx_seq_one_letter_code
_entity_poly.pdbx_strand_id
1 'polypeptide(L)'
;MSNKYWGWGLEDDEFYLRIRDGDLNLTRVANLTTDRSNTFLHVHGIERKRDYAVVTKDQRAIKRKRDYVSGLNSVRYNITARRILSFGDARVHVVDVSLHCDMTWTPYCKLPKR
;
A
#
# COMPACT_ATOMS: atom_id res chain seq x y z
N MET A 1 -3.07 -0.20 9.10
CA MET A 1 -1.95 -0.12 8.16
C MET A 1 -1.16 1.15 8.44
N SER A 2 0.16 1.11 8.43
CA SER A 2 1.04 2.29 8.63
C SER A 2 0.88 3.32 7.51
N ASN A 3 1.05 4.60 7.83
CA ASN A 3 0.94 5.72 6.89
C ASN A 3 2.30 6.13 6.28
N LYS A 4 3.40 5.45 6.63
CA LYS A 4 4.76 5.90 6.25
C LYS A 4 5.30 5.31 4.95
N TYR A 5 4.56 4.40 4.31
CA TYR A 5 5.00 3.69 3.12
C TYR A 5 4.60 4.46 1.86
N TRP A 6 5.57 5.17 1.29
CA TRP A 6 5.47 5.81 -0.02
C TRP A 6 6.39 5.09 -1.01
N GLY A 7 5.90 4.87 -2.24
CA GLY A 7 6.53 3.97 -3.23
C GLY A 7 6.22 2.49 -2.97
N TRP A 8 6.91 1.59 -3.67
CA TRP A 8 6.60 0.16 -3.64
C TRP A 8 7.20 -0.58 -2.42
N GLY A 9 6.39 -1.42 -1.79
CA GLY A 9 6.77 -2.53 -0.89
C GLY A 9 7.03 -2.18 0.58
N LEU A 10 7.04 -3.26 1.39
CA LEU A 10 7.21 -3.32 2.85
C LEU A 10 5.97 -2.92 3.68
N GLU A 11 4.89 -2.41 3.08
CA GLU A 11 3.69 -2.03 3.81
C GLU A 11 2.87 -3.25 4.28
N ASP A 12 2.84 -4.29 3.45
CA ASP A 12 2.18 -5.57 3.70
C ASP A 12 2.98 -6.42 4.71
N ASP A 13 4.30 -6.44 4.60
CA ASP A 13 5.20 -7.04 5.59
C ASP A 13 5.01 -6.41 6.99
N GLU A 14 4.92 -5.08 7.07
CA GLU A 14 4.65 -4.39 8.32
C GLU A 14 3.24 -4.68 8.83
N PHE A 15 2.25 -4.77 7.95
CA PHE A 15 0.90 -5.13 8.34
C PHE A 15 0.81 -6.57 8.88
N TYR A 16 1.56 -7.52 8.32
CA TYR A 16 1.68 -8.87 8.87
C TYR A 16 2.14 -8.85 10.33
N LEU A 17 3.13 -8.02 10.67
CA LEU A 17 3.55 -7.85 12.06
C LEU A 17 2.42 -7.26 12.93
N ARG A 18 1.50 -6.43 12.39
CA ARG A 18 0.33 -5.93 13.17
C ARG A 18 -0.68 -7.02 13.46
N ILE A 19 -0.86 -7.95 12.53
CA ILE A 19 -1.69 -9.15 12.75
C ILE A 19 -1.09 -9.98 13.90
N ARG A 20 0.23 -10.16 13.90
CA ARG A 20 0.94 -10.91 14.96
C ARG A 20 0.87 -10.19 16.32
N ASP A 21 1.13 -8.88 16.37
CA ASP A 21 1.05 -8.10 17.60
C ASP A 21 -0.39 -8.05 18.17
N GLY A 22 -1.40 -8.12 17.29
CA GLY A 22 -2.80 -8.19 17.68
C GLY A 22 -3.29 -9.58 18.09
N ASP A 23 -2.39 -10.56 18.18
CA ASP A 23 -2.70 -11.97 18.44
C ASP A 23 -3.80 -12.54 17.53
N LEU A 24 -3.78 -12.10 16.26
CA LEU A 24 -4.74 -12.52 15.25
C LEU A 24 -4.20 -13.70 14.44
N ASN A 25 -5.08 -14.67 14.16
CA ASN A 25 -4.76 -15.79 13.31
C ASN A 25 -4.85 -15.43 11.82
N LEU A 26 -3.76 -15.65 11.09
CA LEU A 26 -3.72 -15.52 9.63
C LEU A 26 -3.96 -16.88 8.98
N THR A 27 -5.14 -17.08 8.40
CA THR A 27 -5.49 -18.30 7.66
C THR A 27 -5.25 -18.14 6.17
N ARG A 28 -4.99 -19.26 5.48
CA ARG A 28 -4.94 -19.34 4.02
C ARG A 28 -5.84 -20.48 3.55
N VAL A 29 -6.36 -20.36 2.32
CA VAL A 29 -7.13 -21.43 1.70
C VAL A 29 -6.24 -22.68 1.58
N ALA A 30 -6.75 -23.81 2.07
CA ALA A 30 -6.10 -25.11 1.95
C ALA A 30 -6.69 -25.90 0.77
N ASN A 31 -5.97 -26.95 0.34
CA ASN A 31 -6.44 -27.91 -0.68
C ASN A 31 -6.75 -27.27 -2.05
N LEU A 32 -6.01 -26.24 -2.44
CA LEU A 32 -6.07 -25.73 -3.82
C LEU A 32 -5.54 -26.78 -4.79
N THR A 33 -6.27 -27.01 -5.88
CA THR A 33 -5.83 -27.85 -7.00
C THR A 33 -4.93 -27.10 -7.99
N THR A 34 -4.85 -25.77 -7.85
CA THR A 34 -4.04 -24.85 -8.65
C THR A 34 -2.78 -24.41 -7.89
N ASP A 35 -1.85 -23.75 -8.59
CA ASP A 35 -0.57 -23.28 -8.06
C ASP A 35 -0.24 -21.83 -8.47
N ARG A 36 1.02 -21.44 -8.27
CA ARG A 36 1.54 -20.09 -8.58
C ARG A 36 1.39 -19.66 -10.04
N SER A 37 1.20 -20.61 -10.96
CA SER A 37 1.11 -20.38 -12.40
C SER A 37 -0.32 -20.17 -12.91
N ASN A 38 -1.32 -20.68 -12.18
CA ASN A 38 -2.70 -20.76 -12.68
C ASN A 38 -3.78 -20.43 -11.64
N THR A 39 -3.43 -20.11 -10.39
CA THR A 39 -4.41 -19.63 -9.39
C THR A 39 -4.86 -18.21 -9.68
N PHE A 40 -3.95 -17.36 -10.20
CA PHE A 40 -4.22 -15.95 -10.47
C PHE A 40 -3.69 -15.54 -11.85
N LEU A 41 -4.50 -14.80 -12.60
CA LEU A 41 -4.05 -14.08 -13.79
C LEU A 41 -3.47 -12.72 -13.37
N HIS A 42 -2.15 -12.60 -13.33
CA HIS A 42 -1.48 -11.35 -12.97
C HIS A 42 -1.12 -10.53 -14.22
N VAL A 43 -2.04 -9.69 -14.68
CA VAL A 43 -1.84 -8.78 -15.83
C VAL A 43 -1.04 -7.55 -15.40
N HIS A 44 0.29 -7.70 -15.30
CA HIS A 44 1.22 -6.64 -14.93
C HIS A 44 2.47 -6.73 -15.82
N GLY A 45 2.46 -6.01 -16.94
CA GLY A 45 3.57 -5.97 -17.89
C GLY A 45 4.69 -4.99 -17.50
N ILE A 46 5.74 -4.94 -18.33
CA ILE A 46 6.94 -4.11 -18.12
C ILE A 46 6.61 -2.60 -18.18
N GLU A 47 5.52 -2.23 -18.85
CA GLU A 47 5.01 -0.87 -18.93
C GLU A 47 4.51 -0.33 -17.57
N ARG A 48 4.10 -1.22 -16.66
CA ARG A 48 3.66 -0.87 -15.30
C ARG A 48 4.85 -0.93 -14.34
N LYS A 49 5.80 0.01 -14.50
CA LYS A 49 7.00 0.05 -13.65
C LYS A 49 6.64 0.29 -12.18
N ARG A 50 7.25 -0.49 -11.29
CA ARG A 50 7.17 -0.28 -9.84
C ARG A 50 8.10 0.86 -9.43
N ASP A 51 7.64 1.69 -8.50
CA ASP A 51 8.47 2.74 -7.91
C ASP A 51 9.34 2.18 -6.78
N TYR A 52 10.56 1.81 -7.13
CA TYR A 52 11.60 1.38 -6.19
C TYR A 52 12.52 2.51 -5.73
N ALA A 53 12.20 3.77 -6.04
CA ALA A 53 13.10 4.88 -5.77
C ALA A 53 13.38 5.01 -4.27
N VAL A 54 14.67 5.23 -3.95
CA VAL A 54 15.11 5.63 -2.63
C VAL A 54 15.42 7.12 -2.69
N VAL A 55 14.57 7.93 -2.06
CA VAL A 55 14.60 9.39 -2.14
C VAL A 55 15.50 10.00 -1.07
N THR A 56 15.57 9.39 0.11
CA THR A 56 16.42 9.86 1.23
C THR A 56 17.29 8.73 1.75
N LYS A 57 18.46 9.09 2.32
CA LYS A 57 19.41 8.11 2.89
C LYS A 57 18.74 7.22 3.95
N ASP A 58 17.83 7.79 4.74
CA ASP A 58 17.21 7.10 5.87
C ASP A 58 15.92 6.35 5.52
N GLN A 59 15.30 6.59 4.35
CA GLN A 59 14.04 5.93 3.93
C GLN A 59 14.15 4.41 4.06
N ARG A 60 15.29 3.84 3.67
CA ARG A 60 15.52 2.39 3.69
C ARG A 60 15.44 1.82 5.10
N ALA A 61 15.96 2.54 6.08
CA ALA A 61 15.93 2.20 7.51
C ALA A 61 14.55 2.45 8.11
N ILE A 62 13.93 3.60 7.82
CA ILE A 62 12.59 3.96 8.30
C ILE A 62 11.53 2.94 7.85
N LYS A 63 11.56 2.49 6.59
CA LYS A 63 10.61 1.47 6.07
C LYS A 63 10.74 0.11 6.76
N ARG A 64 11.93 -0.24 7.28
CA ARG A 64 12.19 -1.52 7.98
C ARG A 64 11.89 -1.46 9.47
N LYS A 65 11.90 -0.26 10.07
CA LYS A 65 11.56 -0.09 11.47
C LYS A 65 10.07 -0.38 11.67
N ARG A 66 9.68 -0.98 12.79
CA ARG A 66 8.27 -1.12 13.17
C ARG A 66 7.61 0.24 13.38
N ASP A 67 6.39 0.45 12.89
CA ASP A 67 5.64 1.69 13.10
C ASP A 67 4.53 1.52 14.15
N TYR A 68 4.75 2.14 15.31
CA TYR A 68 3.76 2.21 16.39
C TYR A 68 3.08 3.59 16.49
N VAL A 69 3.48 4.56 15.65
CA VAL A 69 3.03 5.96 15.77
C VAL A 69 1.94 6.33 14.79
N SER A 70 1.83 5.61 13.66
CA SER A 70 0.80 5.89 12.66
C SER A 70 -0.09 4.69 12.32
N GLY A 71 -1.28 5.01 11.80
CA GLY A 71 -2.28 4.02 11.45
C GLY A 71 -3.58 4.62 10.91
N LEU A 72 -4.64 3.80 10.98
CA LEU A 72 -5.99 4.17 10.54
C LEU A 72 -6.52 5.43 11.25
N ASN A 73 -6.19 5.60 12.52
CA ASN A 73 -6.64 6.73 13.35
C ASN A 73 -5.85 8.03 13.11
N SER A 74 -4.75 7.99 12.35
CA SER A 74 -3.89 9.16 12.12
C SER A 74 -3.60 9.44 10.64
N VAL A 75 -4.23 8.70 9.73
CA VAL A 75 -4.11 8.96 8.29
C VAL A 75 -4.75 10.32 7.97
N ARG A 76 -4.02 11.16 7.23
CA ARG A 76 -4.46 12.51 6.86
C ARG A 76 -4.75 12.53 5.37
N TYR A 77 -6.00 12.77 5.01
CA TYR A 77 -6.44 12.78 3.62
C TYR A 77 -7.68 13.67 3.44
N ASN A 78 -7.96 14.01 2.18
CA ASN A 78 -9.23 14.60 1.77
C ASN A 78 -9.85 13.77 0.64
N ILE A 79 -11.16 13.57 0.67
CA ILE A 79 -11.88 12.97 -0.45
C ILE A 79 -12.28 14.12 -1.38
N THR A 80 -11.68 14.15 -2.57
CA THR A 80 -11.89 15.24 -3.53
C THR A 80 -13.09 14.97 -4.44
N ALA A 81 -13.43 13.71 -4.69
CA ALA A 81 -14.61 13.33 -5.46
C ALA A 81 -15.07 11.91 -5.11
N ARG A 82 -16.36 11.65 -5.34
CA ARG A 82 -16.95 10.31 -5.34
C ARG A 82 -17.78 10.14 -6.60
N ARG A 83 -17.58 9.04 -7.33
CA ARG A 83 -18.26 8.76 -8.60
C ARG A 83 -18.71 7.31 -8.60
N ILE A 84 -19.85 7.04 -9.24
CA ILE A 84 -20.24 5.67 -9.59
C ILE A 84 -20.01 5.52 -11.09
N LEU A 85 -19.16 4.59 -11.48
CA LEU A 85 -18.89 4.24 -12.86
C LEU A 85 -19.48 2.86 -13.17
N SER A 86 -19.86 2.64 -14.43
CA SER A 86 -20.36 1.35 -14.91
C SER A 86 -19.41 0.79 -15.97
N PHE A 87 -19.10 -0.50 -15.86
CA PHE A 87 -18.28 -1.26 -16.80
C PHE A 87 -19.02 -2.54 -17.19
N GLY A 88 -19.70 -2.53 -18.33
CA GLY A 88 -20.72 -3.54 -18.64
C GLY A 88 -21.80 -3.53 -17.55
N ASP A 89 -22.05 -4.69 -16.95
CA ASP A 89 -23.03 -4.85 -15.88
C ASP A 89 -22.47 -4.53 -14.47
N ALA A 90 -21.17 -4.29 -14.34
CA ALA A 90 -20.53 -4.01 -13.05
C ALA A 90 -20.61 -2.53 -12.69
N ARG A 91 -21.02 -2.21 -11.46
CA ARG A 91 -21.01 -0.85 -10.88
C ARG A 91 -19.87 -0.70 -9.89
N VAL A 92 -19.08 0.35 -10.05
CA VAL A 92 -17.87 0.62 -9.26
C VAL A 92 -17.95 1.99 -8.61
N HIS A 93 -17.63 2.05 -7.32
CA HIS A 93 -17.46 3.31 -6.60
C HIS A 93 -16.01 3.76 -6.71
N VAL A 94 -15.77 4.89 -7.39
CA VAL A 94 -14.46 5.53 -7.45
C VAL A 94 -14.43 6.65 -6.41
N VAL A 95 -13.42 6.61 -5.54
CA VAL A 95 -13.15 7.63 -4.53
C VAL A 95 -11.81 8.26 -4.85
N ASP A 96 -11.83 9.54 -5.21
CA ASP A 96 -10.63 10.30 -5.44
C ASP A 96 -10.09 10.79 -4.09
N VAL A 97 -8.88 10.36 -3.74
CA VAL A 97 -8.27 10.63 -2.43
C VAL A 97 -7.02 11.48 -2.62
N SER A 98 -7.01 12.64 -1.98
CA SER A 98 -5.81 13.47 -1.83
C SER A 98 -5.16 13.13 -0.48
N LEU A 99 -4.04 12.40 -0.53
CA LEU A 99 -3.27 12.04 0.66
C LEU A 99 -2.37 13.21 1.09
N HIS A 100 -2.38 13.53 2.38
CA HIS A 100 -1.44 14.51 2.94
C HIS A 100 -0.11 13.84 3.24
N CYS A 101 0.99 14.46 2.81
CA CYS A 101 2.33 14.08 3.20
C CYS A 101 2.92 15.09 4.18
N ASP A 102 3.36 14.60 5.33
CA ASP A 102 4.20 15.36 6.24
C ASP A 102 5.67 15.30 5.77
N MET A 103 6.14 16.40 5.19
CA MET A 103 7.51 16.50 4.67
C MET A 103 8.57 16.46 5.77
N THR A 104 8.21 16.66 7.04
CA THR A 104 9.16 16.56 8.16
C THR A 104 9.36 15.12 8.62
N TRP A 105 8.36 14.26 8.41
CA TRP A 105 8.38 12.87 8.85
C TRP A 105 8.65 11.87 7.71
N THR A 106 7.96 12.03 6.59
CA THR A 106 8.09 11.16 5.41
C THR A 106 8.46 11.97 4.16
N PRO A 107 9.60 12.69 4.13
CA PRO A 107 9.99 13.54 3.00
C PRO A 107 10.12 12.78 1.67
N TYR A 108 10.30 11.46 1.74
CA TYR A 108 10.38 10.57 0.58
C TYR A 108 9.02 10.27 -0.08
N CYS A 109 7.93 10.87 0.37
CA CYS A 109 6.62 10.83 -0.31
C CYS A 109 6.59 11.57 -1.65
N LYS A 110 7.60 12.42 -1.89
CA LYS A 110 7.73 13.22 -3.09
C LYS A 110 9.05 12.87 -3.76
N LEU A 111 8.99 12.38 -4.99
CA LEU A 111 10.19 12.16 -5.79
C LEU A 111 10.90 13.50 -6.06
N PRO A 112 12.25 13.54 -6.10
CA PRO A 112 12.99 14.73 -6.49
C PRO A 112 12.54 15.20 -7.87
N LYS A 113 12.46 16.52 -8.07
CA LYS A 113 12.29 17.06 -9.43
C LYS A 113 13.52 16.65 -10.24
N ARG A 114 13.27 16.08 -11.43
CA ARG A 114 14.32 15.89 -12.43
C ARG A 114 14.82 17.22 -12.95
#